data_AF-A0A7S0KR52-F1
#
_entry.id   AF-A0A7S0KR52-F1
#
_cell.length_a   1.000
_cell.length_b   1.000
_cell.length_c   1.000
_cell.angle_alpha   90.00
_cell.angle_beta   90.00
_cell.angle_gamma   90.00
#
_symmetry.space_group_name_H-M   'P 1'
#
loop_
_entity.id
_entity.type
_entity.pdbx_description
1 polymer ?
#
loop_
_entity_poly.entity_id
_entity_poly.type
_entity_poly.pdbx_seq_one_letter_code
_entity_poly.pdbx_strand_id
1 'polypeptide(L)'
;MGSQTLLQRIRERDAAGGMAMTRGVSPNADADADGDGSSPTESHESDGDAAGTAVTREEAERILDDICGFLRDRPGRAAPTGLIVDAFGHAVRDKGLFRRLLKQAARLEKGAGTAQWVLRDHFA
;
A
#
# COMPACT_ATOMS: atom_id res chain seq x y z
N MET A 1 31.52 -22.33 -33.82
CA MET A 1 30.32 -22.53 -32.98
C MET A 1 30.34 -21.45 -31.89
N GLY A 2 29.95 -20.22 -32.22
CA GLY A 2 29.98 -19.09 -31.28
C GLY A 2 28.72 -19.10 -30.42
N SER A 3 28.88 -19.23 -29.10
CA SER A 3 27.76 -19.23 -28.15
C SER A 3 27.16 -17.83 -28.06
N GLN A 4 25.94 -17.64 -28.57
CA GLN A 4 25.21 -16.38 -28.44
C GLN A 4 24.89 -16.08 -26.97
N THR A 5 25.10 -14.83 -26.57
CA THR A 5 24.80 -14.37 -25.21
C THR A 5 23.28 -14.13 -25.04
N LEU A 6 22.77 -14.26 -23.82
CA LEU A 6 21.35 -14.04 -23.51
C LEU A 6 20.86 -12.66 -23.97
N LEU A 7 21.71 -11.64 -23.87
CA LEU A 7 21.39 -10.27 -24.30
C LEU A 7 21.20 -10.14 -25.81
N GLN A 8 21.93 -10.94 -26.62
CA GLN A 8 21.71 -10.98 -28.07
C GLN A 8 20.35 -11.57 -28.42
N ARG A 9 19.91 -12.64 -27.74
CA ARG A 9 18.59 -13.24 -27.97
C ARG A 9 17.43 -12.30 -27.67
N ILE A 10 17.57 -11.43 -26.66
CA ILE A 10 16.53 -10.46 -26.30
C ILE A 10 16.43 -9.36 -27.37
N ARG A 11 17.57 -8.82 -27.81
CA ARG A 11 17.59 -7.77 -28.85
C ARG A 11 17.02 -8.24 -30.19
N GLU A 12 17.30 -9.48 -30.60
CA GLU A 12 16.71 -10.06 -31.81
C GLU A 12 15.19 -10.24 -31.70
N ARG A 13 14.69 -10.59 -30.50
CA ARG A 13 13.26 -10.78 -30.26
C ARG A 13 12.48 -9.47 -30.28
N ASP A 14 13.03 -8.40 -29.71
CA ASP A 14 12.43 -7.06 -29.76
C ASP A 14 12.42 -6.47 -31.18
N ALA A 15 13.45 -6.75 -31.99
CA ALA A 15 13.49 -6.30 -33.39
C ALA A 15 12.43 -6.98 -34.28
N ALA A 16 11.99 -8.20 -33.94
CA ALA A 16 10.98 -8.94 -34.70
C ALA A 16 9.53 -8.63 -34.27
N GLY A 17 9.31 -8.02 -33.10
CA GLY A 17 7.97 -7.74 -32.55
C GLY A 17 7.34 -6.43 -33.00
N GLY A 18 8.06 -5.59 -33.76
CA GLY A 18 7.65 -4.22 -34.08
C GLY A 18 6.77 -4.01 -35.31
N MET A 19 6.45 -5.05 -36.09
CA MET A 19 5.69 -4.88 -37.35
C MET A 19 4.75 -6.06 -37.64
N ALA A 20 3.55 -6.09 -37.07
CA ALA A 20 2.43 -6.87 -37.64
C ALA A 20 1.05 -6.36 -37.18
N MET A 21 0.36 -5.73 -38.14
CA MET A 21 -1.09 -5.71 -38.36
C MET A 21 -2.00 -4.80 -37.54
N THR A 22 -2.16 -3.60 -38.12
CA THR A 22 -3.44 -2.97 -38.33
C THR A 22 -4.47 -3.91 -39.01
N ARG A 23 -5.74 -3.76 -38.59
CA ARG A 23 -6.96 -3.86 -39.42
C ARG A 23 -7.61 -5.24 -39.64
N GLY A 24 -8.47 -5.59 -38.68
CA GLY A 24 -9.91 -5.85 -38.86
C GLY A 24 -10.39 -7.03 -39.72
N VAL A 25 -11.15 -7.95 -39.11
CA VAL A 25 -12.36 -8.55 -39.70
C VAL A 25 -13.29 -9.09 -38.61
N SER A 26 -14.51 -8.58 -38.54
CA SER A 26 -15.68 -9.24 -37.94
C SER A 26 -16.34 -10.12 -39.02
N PRO A 27 -17.07 -11.18 -38.66
CA PRO A 27 -18.51 -11.16 -38.97
C PRO A 27 -19.41 -11.85 -37.92
N ASN A 28 -20.56 -11.22 -37.65
CA ASN A 28 -21.93 -11.74 -37.41
C ASN A 28 -22.10 -13.25 -37.09
N ALA A 29 -23.02 -13.70 -36.24
CA ALA A 29 -24.12 -13.10 -35.50
C ALA A 29 -24.61 -14.16 -34.51
N ASP A 30 -24.93 -13.76 -33.29
CA ASP A 30 -26.16 -14.19 -32.62
C ASP A 30 -26.51 -13.08 -31.63
N ALA A 31 -27.55 -12.34 -32.00
CA ALA A 31 -28.15 -11.31 -31.20
C ALA A 31 -29.21 -11.98 -30.33
N ASP A 32 -29.11 -11.80 -29.02
CA ASP A 32 -30.30 -11.49 -28.22
C ASP A 32 -29.89 -10.51 -27.13
N ALA A 33 -30.50 -9.35 -27.22
CA ALA A 33 -30.41 -8.27 -26.27
C ALA A 33 -31.51 -8.48 -25.23
N ASP A 34 -31.15 -8.43 -23.96
CA ASP A 34 -32.04 -7.84 -22.96
C ASP A 34 -31.19 -7.28 -21.83
N GLY A 35 -31.40 -6.00 -21.56
CA GLY A 35 -30.77 -5.31 -20.46
C GLY A 35 -31.39 -5.74 -19.15
N ASP A 36 -30.54 -6.06 -18.18
CA ASP A 36 -30.82 -5.90 -16.78
C ASP A 36 -29.46 -5.64 -16.13
N GLY A 37 -29.21 -4.44 -15.63
CA GLY A 37 -29.77 -4.11 -14.34
C GLY A 37 -28.78 -4.63 -13.31
N SER A 38 -27.93 -3.72 -12.83
CA SER A 38 -26.95 -3.97 -11.79
C SER A 38 -27.50 -4.87 -10.69
N SER A 39 -26.84 -5.98 -10.39
CA SER A 39 -27.06 -6.75 -9.17
C SER A 39 -25.88 -7.68 -8.90
N PRO A 40 -25.48 -7.91 -7.65
CA PRO A 40 -25.43 -6.99 -6.53
C PRO A 40 -23.96 -6.77 -6.14
N THR A 41 -23.57 -5.52 -5.86
CA THR A 41 -22.34 -5.29 -5.07
C THR A 41 -22.67 -5.70 -3.64
N GLU A 42 -22.69 -7.00 -3.37
CA GLU A 42 -22.76 -7.53 -2.02
C GLU A 42 -21.46 -7.19 -1.32
N SER A 43 -21.46 -6.07 -0.62
CA SER A 43 -20.64 -5.81 0.56
C SER A 43 -21.26 -4.65 1.34
N HIS A 44 -22.57 -4.75 1.64
CA HIS A 44 -23.19 -3.92 2.66
C HIS A 44 -22.77 -4.46 4.03
N GLU A 45 -21.83 -3.75 4.62
CA GLU A 45 -21.74 -3.32 6.02
C GLU A 45 -22.51 -4.14 7.10
N SER A 46 -21.77 -4.49 8.17
CA SER A 46 -22.20 -4.94 9.51
C SER A 46 -22.65 -6.42 9.60
N ASP A 47 -22.26 -7.22 10.58
CA ASP A 47 -21.91 -6.94 11.98
C ASP A 47 -21.11 -8.11 12.60
N GLY A 48 -20.20 -7.80 13.54
CA GLY A 48 -19.74 -8.63 14.66
C GLY A 48 -19.26 -10.08 14.46
N ASP A 49 -17.94 -10.32 14.63
CA ASP A 49 -17.40 -11.06 15.78
C ASP A 49 -15.89 -11.30 15.57
N ALA A 50 -15.09 -10.41 16.14
CA ALA A 50 -13.74 -10.78 16.53
C ALA A 50 -13.51 -10.19 17.91
N ALA A 51 -13.81 -10.98 18.93
CA ALA A 51 -13.26 -10.83 20.26
C ALA A 51 -11.73 -11.00 20.23
N GLY A 52 -11.05 -10.11 19.51
CA GLY A 52 -9.60 -9.96 19.53
C GLY A 52 -9.30 -8.67 20.27
N THR A 53 -9.43 -8.69 21.62
CA THR A 53 -9.09 -7.57 22.54
C THR A 53 -9.16 -6.22 21.85
N ALA A 54 -10.37 -5.67 21.67
CA ALA A 54 -10.56 -4.36 21.06
C ALA A 54 -9.63 -3.38 21.78
N VAL A 55 -8.57 -2.94 21.09
CA VAL A 55 -7.68 -1.90 21.62
C VAL A 55 -8.59 -0.74 21.98
N THR A 56 -8.67 -0.41 23.27
CA THR A 56 -9.58 0.62 23.72
C THR A 56 -9.16 1.93 23.08
N ARG A 57 -10.12 2.82 22.84
CA ARG A 57 -9.84 4.15 22.27
C ARG A 57 -8.74 4.87 23.07
N GLU A 58 -8.78 4.74 24.39
CA GLU A 58 -7.81 5.30 25.32
C GLU A 58 -6.39 4.75 25.10
N GLU A 59 -6.28 3.46 24.79
CA GLU A 59 -5.00 2.81 24.51
C GLU A 59 -4.46 3.23 23.14
N ALA A 60 -5.33 3.37 22.14
CA ALA A 60 -4.97 3.95 20.85
C ALA A 60 -4.50 5.42 20.97
N GLU A 61 -5.14 6.22 21.83
CA GLU A 61 -4.75 7.60 22.12
C GLU A 61 -3.39 7.66 22.84
N ARG A 62 -3.14 6.78 23.82
CA ARG A 62 -1.82 6.66 24.47
C ARG A 62 -0.72 6.29 23.47
N ILE A 63 -0.96 5.27 22.65
CA ILE A 63 0.00 4.85 21.61
C ILE A 63 0.28 6.01 20.64
N LEU A 64 -0.74 6.78 20.27
CA LEU A 64 -0.57 7.95 19.41
C LEU A 64 0.29 9.03 20.07
N ASP A 65 0.04 9.33 21.35
CA ASP A 65 0.84 10.31 22.11
C ASP A 65 2.30 9.84 22.25
N ASP A 66 2.52 8.55 22.54
CA ASP A 66 3.86 7.99 22.64
C ASP A 66 4.61 8.05 21.30
N ILE A 67 3.95 7.76 20.17
CA ILE A 67 4.55 7.90 18.82
C ILE A 67 4.90 9.36 18.56
N CYS A 68 4.01 10.30 18.90
CA CYS A 68 4.27 11.73 18.77
C CYS A 68 5.44 12.18 19.66
N GLY A 69 5.51 11.71 20.91
CA GLY A 69 6.63 11.95 21.83
C GLY A 69 7.95 11.43 21.28
N PHE A 70 7.97 10.17 20.80
CA PHE A 70 9.14 9.54 20.22
C PHE A 70 9.68 10.26 18.99
N LEU A 71 8.80 10.79 18.13
CA LEU A 71 9.21 11.60 17.00
C LEU A 71 9.70 12.99 17.45
N ARG A 72 9.03 13.64 18.41
CA ARG A 72 9.45 14.96 18.94
C ARG A 72 10.83 14.96 19.56
N ASP A 73 11.18 13.90 20.28
CA ASP A 73 12.47 13.77 20.97
C ASP A 73 13.66 13.63 20.00
N ARG A 74 13.39 13.34 18.71
CA ARG A 74 14.43 13.10 17.70
C ARG A 74 14.79 14.37 16.92
N PRO A 75 16.06 14.52 16.53
CA PRO A 75 16.49 15.61 15.66
C PRO A 75 15.76 15.55 14.32
N GLY A 76 15.17 16.67 13.91
CA GLY A 76 14.37 16.75 12.68
C GLY A 76 12.96 16.14 12.77
N ARG A 77 12.52 15.77 13.98
CA ARG A 77 11.19 15.20 14.26
C ARG A 77 10.85 14.00 13.37
N ALA A 78 11.86 13.22 12.99
CA ALA A 78 11.76 12.18 12.00
C ALA A 78 12.38 10.86 12.46
N ALA A 79 11.77 9.74 12.04
CA ALA A 79 12.32 8.41 12.29
C ALA A 79 12.03 7.43 11.14
N PRO A 80 12.98 6.55 10.78
CA PRO A 80 12.75 5.49 9.82
C PRO A 80 11.75 4.45 10.37
N THR A 81 10.95 3.85 9.48
CA THR A 81 9.92 2.85 9.85
C THR A 81 10.48 1.74 10.73
N GLY A 82 11.70 1.27 10.47
CA GLY A 82 12.35 0.21 11.25
C GLY A 82 12.49 0.56 12.73
N LEU A 83 12.85 1.81 13.06
CA LEU A 83 13.01 2.23 14.45
C LEU A 83 11.67 2.41 15.18
N ILE A 84 10.63 2.84 14.46
CA ILE A 84 9.29 2.97 15.04
C ILE A 84 8.69 1.59 15.28
N VAL A 85 8.87 0.65 14.34
CA VAL A 85 8.42 -0.73 14.51
C VAL A 85 9.20 -1.46 15.61
N ASP A 86 10.49 -1.17 15.79
CA ASP A 86 11.28 -1.74 16.89
C ASP A 86 10.79 -1.23 18.26
N ALA A 87 10.56 0.09 18.37
CA ALA A 87 10.10 0.73 19.60
C ALA A 87 8.63 0.42 19.97
N PHE A 88 7.74 0.27 18.99
CA PHE A 88 6.29 0.12 19.23
C PHE A 88 5.73 -1.24 18.80
N GLY A 89 6.52 -2.08 18.13
CA GLY A 89 6.07 -3.37 17.62
C GLY A 89 5.72 -4.38 18.71
N HIS A 90 6.23 -4.18 19.92
CA HIS A 90 5.85 -4.96 21.10
C HIS A 90 4.63 -4.38 21.82
N ALA A 91 4.42 -3.06 21.75
CA ALA A 91 3.30 -2.37 22.39
C ALA A 91 1.99 -2.56 21.62
N VAL A 92 2.04 -2.69 20.29
CA VAL A 92 0.83 -2.84 19.47
C VAL A 92 0.69 -4.25 18.90
N ARG A 93 -0.32 -4.98 19.40
CA ARG A 93 -0.72 -6.29 18.86
C ARG A 93 -1.28 -6.18 17.45
N ASP A 94 -2.01 -5.10 17.14
CA ASP A 94 -2.60 -4.84 15.84
C ASP A 94 -1.72 -3.92 14.95
N LYS A 95 -1.05 -4.54 13.97
CA LYS A 95 -0.21 -3.82 12.99
C LYS A 95 -1.02 -2.88 12.09
N GLY A 96 -2.30 -3.15 11.84
CA GLY A 96 -3.19 -2.32 11.04
C GLY A 96 -3.55 -1.03 11.78
N LEU A 97 -3.95 -1.14 13.04
CA LEU A 97 -4.21 0.00 13.92
C LEU A 97 -2.96 0.87 14.09
N PHE A 98 -1.80 0.26 14.37
CA PHE A 98 -0.53 0.98 14.45
C PHE A 98 -0.21 1.79 13.19
N ARG A 99 -0.36 1.20 11.99
CA ARG A 99 -0.13 1.92 10.73
C ARG A 99 -1.11 3.09 10.54
N ARG A 100 -2.36 2.96 10.98
CA ARG A 100 -3.35 4.04 10.92
C ARG A 100 -2.97 5.20 11.84
N LEU A 101 -2.59 4.90 13.08
CA LEU A 101 -2.12 5.90 14.06
C LEU A 101 -0.83 6.58 13.59
N LEU A 102 0.13 5.81 13.08
CA LEU A 102 1.39 6.36 12.56
C LEU A 102 1.17 7.31 11.37
N LYS A 103 0.26 6.96 10.45
CA LYS A 103 -0.13 7.86 9.35
C LYS A 103 -0.89 9.11 9.82
N GLN A 104 -1.58 9.03 10.96
CA GLN A 104 -2.28 10.16 11.53
C GLN A 104 -1.30 11.15 12.18
N ALA A 105 -0.36 10.64 12.99
CA ALA A 105 0.67 11.43 13.68
C ALA A 105 1.75 11.98 12.74
N ALA A 106 2.17 11.18 11.75
CA ALA A 106 3.33 11.46 10.94
C ALA A 106 3.06 11.30 9.44
N ARG A 107 3.80 12.08 8.64
CA ARG A 107 3.84 11.96 7.19
C ARG A 107 5.05 11.12 6.81
N LEU A 108 4.86 10.16 5.91
CA LEU A 108 5.97 9.44 5.31
C LEU A 108 6.64 10.32 4.25
N GLU A 109 7.88 10.72 4.51
CA GLU A 109 8.75 11.38 3.55
C GLU A 109 9.76 10.39 2.98
N LYS A 110 9.80 10.31 1.65
CA LYS A 110 10.75 9.45 0.94
C LYS A 110 11.91 10.32 0.48
N GLY A 111 13.02 10.28 1.23
CA GLY A 111 14.25 10.98 0.90
C GLY A 111 15.13 10.20 -0.09
N ALA A 112 16.40 10.59 -0.16
CA ALA A 112 17.43 9.97 -1.02
C ALA A 112 17.76 8.52 -0.60
N GLY A 113 16.81 7.61 -0.81
CA GLY A 113 16.95 6.17 -0.57
C GLY A 113 16.34 5.66 0.74
N THR A 114 15.98 6.54 1.67
CA THR A 114 15.36 6.15 2.96
C THR A 114 13.99 6.81 3.14
N ALA A 115 13.00 5.99 3.55
CA ALA A 115 11.68 6.48 3.92
C ALA A 115 11.65 6.75 5.42
N GLN A 116 11.34 7.99 5.80
CA GLN A 116 11.29 8.45 7.19
C GLN A 116 9.90 9.02 7.49
N TRP A 117 9.38 8.72 8.67
CA TRP A 117 8.15 9.31 9.18
C TRP A 117 8.53 10.60 9.88
N VAL A 118 8.02 11.71 9.37
CA VAL A 118 8.20 13.04 9.93
C VAL A 118 6.92 13.42 10.65
N LEU A 119 7.03 13.85 11.90
CA LEU A 119 5.90 14.32 12.69
C LEU A 119 5.16 15.44 11.95
N ARG A 120 3.83 15.39 11.96
CA ARG A 120 3.02 16.47 11.38
C ARG A 120 3.00 17.67 12.32
N ASP A 121 2.96 18.87 11.73
CA ASP A 121 2.96 20.14 12.46
C ASP A 121 1.81 20.27 13.47
N HIS A 122 0.66 19.65 13.18
CA HIS A 122 -0.50 19.61 14.08
C HIS A 122 -0.23 18.88 15.42
N PHE A 123 0.83 18.07 15.49
CA PHE A 123 1.26 17.35 16.68
C PHE A 123 2.64 17.82 17.19
N ALA A 124 3.22 18.86 16.56
CA ALA A 124 4.58 19.35 16.80
C ALA A 124 4.66 20.39 17.92
#